data_AF-A0A7Z2MDS7-F1
#
_entry.id   AF-A0A7Z2MDS7-F1
#
_cell.length_a   1.000
_cell.length_b   1.000
_cell.length_c   1.000
_cell.angle_alpha   90.00
_cell.angle_beta   90.00
_cell.angle_gamma   90.00
#
_symmetry.space_group_name_H-M   'P 1'
#
loop_
_entity.id
_entity.type
_entity.pdbx_description
1 polymer ?
#
loop_
_entity_poly.entity_id
_entity_poly.type
_entity_poly.pdbx_seq_one_letter_code
_entity_poly.pdbx_strand_id
1 'polypeptide(L)'
;MLNGVGGRTIAEAKERMTYQEALAWGRYIDRYGSLHTGRRLEAGSAMVALQTHRLGGGLAELLDFMPHEQRQGLSLERAIEQWQ
;
A
#
# COMPACT_ATOMS: atom_id res chain seq x y z
N MET A 1 4.77 6.92 9.02
CA MET A 1 5.85 7.40 9.89
C MET A 1 7.16 6.96 9.25
N LEU A 2 7.92 7.91 8.67
CA LEU A 2 9.27 7.63 8.17
C LEU A 2 10.17 7.55 9.40
N ASN A 3 10.65 6.35 9.72
CA ASN A 3 11.40 6.08 10.94
C ASN A 3 12.84 6.64 10.82
N GLY A 4 12.98 7.97 10.76
CA GLY A 4 14.27 8.66 10.87
C GLY A 4 15.28 8.42 9.73
N VAL A 5 14.87 7.85 8.60
CA VAL A 5 15.75 7.63 7.45
C VAL A 5 16.01 8.96 6.74
N GLY A 6 17.26 9.42 6.77
CA GLY A 6 17.66 10.69 6.18
C GLY A 6 17.12 11.95 6.89
N GLY A 7 16.23 11.83 7.87
CA GLY A 7 15.72 12.95 8.65
C GLY A 7 14.28 12.78 9.12
N ARG A 8 13.73 13.84 9.70
CA ARG A 8 12.32 13.95 10.13
C ARG A 8 11.42 14.49 9.03
N THR A 9 11.99 15.12 8.00
CA THR A 9 11.24 15.70 6.88
C THR A 9 11.70 15.12 5.54
N ILE A 10 10.87 15.29 4.50
CA ILE A 10 11.23 14.90 3.13
C ILE A 10 12.45 15.70 2.65
N ALA A 11 12.56 16.97 3.03
CA ALA A 11 13.69 17.82 2.64
C ALA A 11 15.00 17.31 3.24
N GLU A 12 15.02 17.03 4.55
CA GLU A 12 16.20 16.46 5.22
C GLU A 12 16.56 15.10 4.62
N ALA A 13 15.57 14.25 4.35
CA ALA A 13 15.81 12.95 3.74
C ALA A 13 16.47 13.07 2.36
N LYS A 14 16.05 14.03 1.53
CA LYS A 14 16.69 14.28 0.23
C LYS A 14 18.11 14.83 0.35
N GLU A 15 18.38 15.64 1.37
CA GLU A 15 19.69 16.23 1.60
C GLU A 15 20.69 15.21 2.17
N ARG A 16 20.25 14.35 3.08
CA ARG A 16 21.15 13.50 3.88
C ARG A 16 21.22 12.05 3.42
N MET A 17 20.20 11.53 2.74
CA MET A 17 20.19 10.13 2.30
C MET A 17 21.10 9.94 1.10
N THR A 18 22.04 9.01 1.21
CA THR A 18 22.93 8.65 0.10
C THR A 18 22.17 7.83 -0.95
N TYR A 19 22.69 7.82 -2.19
CA TYR A 19 22.12 7.03 -3.27
C TYR A 19 22.07 5.52 -2.94
N GLN A 20 23.09 5.00 -2.26
CA GLN A 20 23.13 3.58 -1.89
C GLN A 20 22.06 3.22 -0.85
N GLU A 21 21.83 4.09 0.12
CA GLU A 21 20.74 3.92 1.10
C GLU A 21 19.38 3.97 0.41
N ALA A 22 19.18 4.91 -0.52
CA ALA A 22 17.95 5.01 -1.30
C ALA A 22 17.67 3.71 -2.07
N LEU A 23 18.69 3.13 -2.73
CA LEU A 23 18.57 1.83 -3.42
C LEU A 23 18.26 0.68 -2.45
N ALA A 24 18.89 0.65 -1.28
CA ALA A 24 18.62 -0.36 -0.26
C ALA A 24 17.16 -0.29 0.22
N TRP A 25 16.65 0.92 0.45
CA TRP A 25 15.25 1.14 0.80
C TRP A 25 14.29 0.78 -0.33
N GLY A 26 14.64 1.06 -1.59
CA GLY A 26 13.87 0.60 -2.75
C GLY A 26 13.69 -0.93 -2.71
N ARG A 27 14.80 -1.68 -2.57
CA ARG A 27 14.75 -3.14 -2.45
C ARG A 27 13.93 -3.62 -1.24
N TYR A 28 14.00 -2.90 -0.12
CA TYR A 28 13.20 -3.22 1.06
C TYR A 28 11.70 -3.05 0.78
N ILE A 29 11.31 -1.94 0.16
CA ILE A 29 9.91 -1.66 -0.20
C ILE A 29 9.39 -2.68 -1.20
N ASP A 30 10.18 -3.03 -2.22
CA ASP A 30 9.78 -4.04 -3.20
C ASP A 30 9.52 -5.41 -2.54
N ARG A 31 10.32 -5.76 -1.53
CA ARG A 31 10.20 -7.05 -0.83
C ARG A 31 9.08 -7.08 0.21
N TYR A 32 8.88 -5.99 0.96
CA TYR A 32 8.03 -5.98 2.16
C TYR A 32 6.81 -5.06 2.05
N GLY A 33 6.72 -4.28 0.98
CA GLY A 33 5.68 -3.27 0.76
C GLY A 33 6.00 -1.92 1.43
N SER A 34 4.98 -1.09 1.53
CA SER A 34 5.09 0.30 1.99
C SER A 34 5.74 0.44 3.38
N LEU A 35 6.59 1.47 3.54
CA LEU A 35 7.11 1.89 4.85
C LEU A 35 6.03 2.52 5.75
N HIS A 36 4.83 2.73 5.24
CA HIS A 36 3.74 3.32 6.00
C HIS A 36 3.13 2.30 6.97
N THR A 37 3.59 2.28 8.23
CA THR A 37 3.10 1.36 9.26
C THR A 37 1.58 1.33 9.39
N GLY A 38 0.92 2.49 9.35
CA GLY A 38 -0.55 2.56 9.42
C GLY A 38 -1.23 1.84 8.25
N ARG A 39 -0.63 1.86 7.06
CA ARG A 39 -1.14 1.19 5.86
C ARG A 39 -0.99 -0.33 5.99
N ARG A 40 0.13 -0.77 6.59
CA ARG A 40 0.36 -2.20 6.90
C ARG A 40 -0.60 -2.73 7.96
N LEU A 41 -0.86 -1.95 9.00
CA LEU A 41 -1.85 -2.29 10.04
C LEU A 41 -3.25 -2.36 9.46
N GLU A 42 -3.62 -1.38 8.64
CA GLU A 42 -4.90 -1.37 7.93
C GLU A 42 -5.06 -2.62 7.04
N ALA A 43 -4.05 -2.96 6.24
CA ALA A 43 -4.08 -4.17 5.39
C ALA A 43 -4.26 -5.45 6.21
N GLY A 44 -3.57 -5.58 7.35
CA GLY A 44 -3.72 -6.71 8.25
C GLY A 44 -5.12 -6.81 8.85
N SER A 45 -5.66 -5.69 9.35
CA SER A 45 -7.02 -5.62 9.90
C SER A 45 -8.09 -5.90 8.83
N ALA A 46 -7.91 -5.36 7.62
CA ALA A 46 -8.81 -5.58 6.49
C ALA A 46 -8.87 -7.05 6.09
N MET A 47 -7.74 -7.77 6.11
CA MET A 47 -7.71 -9.21 5.87
C MET A 47 -8.55 -9.98 6.88
N VAL A 48 -8.44 -9.66 8.17
CA VAL A 48 -9.24 -10.31 9.23
C VAL A 48 -10.74 -9.99 9.08
N ALA A 49 -11.07 -8.73 8.78
CA ALA A 49 -12.45 -8.30 8.53
C ALA A 49 -13.06 -9.03 7.33
N LEU A 50 -12.31 -9.13 6.23
CA LEU A 50 -12.74 -9.85 5.03
C LEU A 50 -13.00 -11.33 5.29
N GLN A 51 -12.12 -12.02 6.03
CA GLN A 51 -12.33 -13.42 6.38
C GLN A 51 -13.60 -13.60 7.21
N THR A 52 -13.81 -12.75 8.22
CA THR A 52 -15.04 -12.75 9.03
C THR A 52 -16.28 -12.51 8.18
N HIS A 53 -16.21 -11.55 7.25
CA HIS A 53 -17.32 -11.24 6.35
C HIS A 53 -17.65 -12.40 5.40
N ARG A 54 -16.63 -13.06 4.85
CA ARG A 54 -16.80 -14.25 3.98
C ARG A 54 -17.38 -15.45 4.72
N LEU A 55 -17.00 -15.66 5.97
CA LEU A 55 -17.61 -16.70 6.81
C LEU A 55 -19.12 -16.47 7.00
N GLY A 56 -19.57 -15.22 6.97
CA GLY A 56 -20.99 -14.85 6.96
C GLY A 56 -21.66 -14.87 5.58
N GLY A 57 -21.00 -15.39 4.53
CA GLY A 57 -21.51 -15.41 3.16
C GLY A 57 -21.41 -14.08 2.40
N GLY A 58 -20.66 -13.12 2.93
CA GLY A 58 -20.47 -11.81 2.31
C GLY A 58 -19.58 -11.84 1.07
N LEU A 59 -19.82 -10.88 0.16
CA LEU A 59 -19.13 -10.76 -1.14
C LEU A 59 -18.21 -9.53 -1.23
N ALA A 60 -17.95 -8.84 -0.11
CA ALA A 60 -17.05 -7.68 -0.10
C ALA A 60 -15.64 -8.03 -0.58
N GLU A 61 -14.97 -7.04 -1.14
CA GLU A 61 -13.57 -7.09 -1.50
C GLU A 61 -12.68 -6.57 -0.36
N LEU A 62 -11.38 -6.88 -0.42
CA LEU A 62 -10.43 -6.41 0.59
C LEU A 62 -10.42 -4.88 0.73
N LEU A 63 -10.48 -4.17 -0.40
CA LEU A 63 -10.44 -2.71 -0.44
C LEU A 63 -11.66 -2.07 0.23
N ASP A 64 -12.80 -2.76 0.34
CA ASP A 64 -13.97 -2.24 1.04
C ASP A 64 -13.71 -2.07 2.56
N PHE A 65 -12.67 -2.72 3.08
CA PHE A 65 -12.20 -2.59 4.46
C PHE A 65 -10.92 -1.75 4.61
N MET A 66 -10.48 -1.07 3.54
CA MET A 66 -9.27 -0.23 3.51
C MET A 66 -9.62 1.20 3.04
N PRO A 67 -10.23 2.04 3.89
CA PRO A 67 -10.80 3.32 3.48
C PRO A 67 -9.78 4.33 2.94
N HIS A 68 -8.49 4.16 3.24
CA HIS A 68 -7.42 5.04 2.77
C HIS A 68 -6.73 4.51 1.50
N GLU A 69 -7.11 3.34 1.00
CA GLU A 69 -6.65 2.83 -0.29
C GLU A 69 -7.50 3.35 -1.43
N GLN A 70 -6.84 3.66 -2.54
CA GLN A 70 -7.54 4.00 -3.78
C GLN A 70 -7.80 2.74 -4.57
N ARG A 71 -9.08 2.47 -4.89
CA ARG A 71 -9.44 1.47 -5.88
C ARG A 71 -8.96 1.99 -7.24
N GLN A 72 -7.86 1.42 -7.73
CA GLN A 72 -7.42 1.67 -9.10
C GLN A 72 -8.50 1.09 -10.03
N GLY A 73 -9.20 1.95 -10.76
CA GLY A 73 -10.15 1.51 -11.77
C GLY A 73 -9.45 0.74 -12.90
N LEU A 74 -10.24 0.05 -13.71
CA LEU A 74 -9.75 -0.50 -14.97
C LEU A 74 -9.21 0.64 -15.84
N SER A 75 -8.11 0.41 -16.55
CA SER A 75 -7.69 1.34 -17.60
C SER A 75 -8.75 1.38 -18.69
N LEU A 76 -8.85 2.51 -19.40
CA LEU A 76 -9.83 2.69 -20.47
C LEU A 76 -9.70 1.58 -21.52
N GLU A 77 -8.47 1.21 -21.87
CA GLU A 77 -8.18 0.18 -22.86
C GLU A 77 -8.74 -1.18 -22.44
N ARG A 78 -8.54 -1.58 -21.17
CA ARG A 78 -9.09 -2.83 -20.64
C ARG A 78 -10.61 -2.79 -20.48
N ALA A 79 -11.17 -1.64 -20.17
CA ALA A 79 -12.62 -1.48 -20.08
C ALA A 79 -13.30 -1.68 -21.45
N ILE A 80 -12.66 -1.21 -22.53
CA ILE A 80 -13.15 -1.40 -23.91
C ILE A 80 -13.06 -2.88 -24.33
N GLU A 81 -11.96 -3.57 -24.01
CA GLU A 81 -11.81 -5.01 -24.30
C GLU A 81 -12.86 -5.87 -23.59
N GLN A 82 -13.19 -5.56 -22.33
CA GLN A 82 -14.20 -6.31 -21.56
C GLN A 82 -15.65 -6.04 -22.00
N TRP A 83 -15.91 -4.97 -22.75
CA TRP A 83 -17.25 -4.65 -23.24
C TRP A 83 -17.64 -5.51 -24.46
N GLN A 84 -16.68 -5.96 -25.27
CA GLN A 84 -16.95 -6.76 -26.48
C GLN A 84 -17.50 -8.15 -26.17
#